data_AF-A0A7S2W0J7-F1
#
_entry.id   AF-A0A7S2W0J7-F1
#
_cell.length_a   1.000
_cell.length_b   1.000
_cell.length_c   1.000
_cell.angle_alpha   90.00
_cell.angle_beta   90.00
_cell.angle_gamma   90.00
#
_symmetry.space_group_name_H-M   'P 1'
#
loop_
_entity.id
_entity.type
_entity.pdbx_description
1 polymer ?
#
loop_
_entity_poly.entity_id
_entity_poly.type
_entity_poly.pdbx_seq_one_letter_code
_entity_poly.pdbx_strand_id
1 'polypeptide(L)'
;VDTACLVHSHLLYLFKNYTYEDLDYRSVSVLLSSQVYLMVNHRFSNKVYDDLQDMTDPTKPPPSIQIPQSEVFDIIQQQRYQILKYMRLHPDDADDAMEAVVRIATGTGSRTTCEKGLKSRHWQSIG
;
A
#
# COMPACT_ATOMS: atom_id res chain seq x y z
N VAL A 1 11.19 7.61 11.21
CA VAL A 1 10.21 7.07 10.23
C VAL A 1 10.45 7.81 8.95
N ASP A 2 10.51 7.12 7.81
CA ASP A 2 10.62 7.79 6.51
C ASP A 2 9.34 8.59 6.21
N THR A 3 9.49 9.81 5.68
CA THR A 3 8.39 10.65 5.21
C THR A 3 7.52 9.91 4.20
N ALA A 4 8.09 9.06 3.36
CA ALA A 4 7.31 8.25 2.42
C ALA A 4 6.36 7.27 3.12
N CYS A 5 6.80 6.62 4.21
CA CYS A 5 5.94 5.75 5.00
C CYS A 5 4.81 6.53 5.70
N LEU A 6 5.09 7.77 6.14
CA LEU A 6 4.04 8.64 6.67
C LEU A 6 3.00 8.94 5.59
N VAL A 7 3.43 9.37 4.40
CA VAL A 7 2.54 9.66 3.28
C VAL A 7 1.69 8.45 2.90
N HIS A 8 2.29 7.28 2.72
CA HIS A 8 1.54 6.07 2.35
C HIS A 8 0.53 5.62 3.42
N SER A 9 0.85 5.80 4.70
CA SER A 9 -0.09 5.52 5.79
C SER A 9 -1.31 6.45 5.74
N HIS A 10 -1.07 7.73 5.50
CA HIS A 10 -2.15 8.72 5.39
C HIS A 10 -2.95 8.56 4.10
N LEU A 11 -2.32 8.16 3.00
CA LEU A 11 -3.03 7.80 1.79
C LEU A 11 -4.01 6.66 2.04
N LEU A 12 -3.62 5.58 2.72
CA LEU A 12 -4.56 4.52 3.12
C LEU A 12 -5.72 5.07 3.96
N TYR A 13 -5.42 5.93 4.93
CA TYR A 13 -6.42 6.51 5.82
C TYR A 13 -7.50 7.33 5.10
N LEU A 14 -7.13 8.05 4.03
CA LEU A 14 -8.10 8.79 3.20
C LEU A 14 -9.17 7.88 2.58
N PHE A 15 -8.87 6.61 2.34
CA PHE A 15 -9.77 5.63 1.74
C PHE A 15 -10.46 4.73 2.77
N LYS A 16 -10.36 5.03 4.08
CA LYS A 16 -10.96 4.21 5.14
C LYS A 16 -12.44 3.89 4.89
N ASN A 17 -13.21 4.91 4.47
CA ASN A 17 -14.65 4.81 4.30
C ASN A 17 -15.07 4.58 2.84
N TYR A 18 -14.13 4.26 1.94
CA TYR A 18 -14.49 3.96 0.54
C TYR A 18 -15.29 2.67 0.46
N THR A 19 -16.33 2.71 -0.36
CA THR A 19 -17.13 1.55 -0.74
C THR A 19 -16.77 1.11 -2.16
N TYR A 20 -17.33 -0.02 -2.58
CA TYR A 20 -17.04 -0.59 -3.89
C TYR A 20 -17.44 0.36 -5.03
N GLU A 21 -18.48 1.15 -4.82
CA GLU A 21 -18.98 2.14 -5.78
C GLU A 21 -18.03 3.34 -5.93
N ASP A 22 -17.18 3.59 -4.93
CA ASP A 22 -16.17 4.65 -4.96
C ASP A 22 -14.84 4.19 -5.58
N LEU A 23 -14.71 2.91 -5.93
CA LEU A 23 -13.49 2.36 -6.49
C LEU A 23 -13.34 2.76 -7.96
N ASP A 24 -12.14 3.24 -8.28
CA ASP A 24 -11.67 3.53 -9.62
C ASP A 24 -10.19 3.14 -9.72
N TYR A 25 -9.61 3.22 -10.92
CA TYR A 25 -8.17 3.00 -11.11
C TYR A 25 -7.31 3.80 -10.12
N ARG A 26 -7.69 5.05 -9.82
CA ARG A 26 -6.89 5.93 -8.96
C ARG A 26 -6.88 5.43 -7.52
N SER A 27 -8.03 5.13 -6.94
CA SER A 27 -8.13 4.65 -5.57
C SER A 27 -7.47 3.28 -5.43
N VAL A 28 -7.71 2.36 -6.37
CA VAL A 28 -7.08 1.03 -6.38
C VAL A 28 -5.56 1.11 -6.48
N SER A 29 -5.03 1.90 -7.43
CA SER A 29 -3.58 2.06 -7.59
C SER A 29 -2.93 2.69 -6.35
N VAL A 30 -3.58 3.65 -5.69
CA VAL A 30 -3.06 4.27 -4.47
C VAL A 30 -3.12 3.32 -3.28
N LEU A 31 -4.25 2.61 -3.08
CA LEU A 31 -4.42 1.63 -2.01
C LEU A 31 -3.37 0.53 -2.08
N LEU A 32 -3.22 -0.10 -3.26
CA LEU A 32 -2.27 -1.19 -3.47
C LEU A 32 -0.82 -0.71 -3.33
N SER A 33 -0.48 0.45 -3.93
CA SER A 33 0.89 0.97 -3.87
C SER A 33 1.26 1.33 -2.43
N SER A 34 0.33 1.91 -1.67
CA SER A 34 0.58 2.27 -0.28
C SER A 34 0.68 1.05 0.63
N GLN A 35 -0.18 0.05 0.42
CA GLN A 35 -0.07 -1.24 1.12
C GLN A 35 1.30 -1.87 0.86
N VAL A 36 1.71 -2.06 -0.39
CA VAL A 36 2.98 -2.71 -0.72
C VAL A 36 4.16 -1.90 -0.22
N TYR A 37 4.14 -0.57 -0.40
CA TYR A 37 5.22 0.29 0.06
C TYR A 37 5.43 0.19 1.57
N LEU A 38 4.35 0.21 2.36
CA LEU A 38 4.44 0.06 3.82
C LEU A 38 4.92 -1.33 4.22
N MET A 39 4.46 -2.39 3.56
CA MET A 39 4.90 -3.76 3.87
C MET A 39 6.38 -3.98 3.59
N VAL A 40 6.95 -3.25 2.61
CA VAL A 40 8.37 -3.34 2.26
C VAL A 40 9.23 -2.40 3.10
N ASN A 41 8.78 -1.16 3.34
CA ASN A 41 9.63 -0.08 3.86
C ASN A 41 9.29 0.34 5.31
N HIS A 42 8.18 -0.12 5.88
CA HIS A 42 7.81 0.18 7.25
C HIS A 42 7.88 -1.06 8.15
N ARG A 43 8.65 -0.95 9.24
CA ARG A 43 8.63 -1.94 10.31
C ARG A 43 7.45 -1.66 11.23
N PHE A 44 6.43 -2.51 11.13
CA PHE A 44 5.34 -2.55 12.11
C PHE A 44 5.85 -3.03 13.48
N SER A 45 5.26 -2.47 14.54
CA SER A 45 5.60 -2.80 15.92
C SER A 45 5.13 -4.22 16.19
N ASN A 46 6.02 -5.01 16.78
CA ASN A 46 5.70 -6.33 17.25
C ASN A 46 6.46 -6.49 18.57
N LYS A 47 5.70 -6.72 19.64
CA LYS A 47 6.18 -6.78 21.02
C LYS A 47 7.50 -7.55 21.14
N VAL A 48 7.63 -8.69 20.46
CA VAL A 48 8.84 -9.53 20.51
C VAL A 48 10.08 -8.83 19.95
N TYR A 49 9.94 -8.11 18.83
CA TYR A 49 11.05 -7.41 18.19
C TYR A 49 11.38 -6.08 18.87
N ASP A 50 10.38 -5.47 19.49
CA ASP A 50 10.54 -4.21 20.21
C ASP A 50 11.21 -4.47 21.56
N ASP A 51 10.82 -5.53 22.29
CA ASP A 51 11.49 -5.97 23.52
C ASP A 51 12.99 -6.27 23.29
N LEU A 52 13.36 -6.86 22.15
CA LEU A 52 14.77 -7.12 21.80
C LEU A 52 15.57 -5.85 21.48
N GLN A 53 14.93 -4.79 20.98
CA GLN A 53 15.58 -3.53 20.63
C GLN A 53 15.63 -2.54 21.79
N ASP A 54 14.60 -2.52 22.63
CA ASP A 54 14.60 -1.73 23.86
C ASP A 54 15.73 -2.18 24.80
N MET A 55 16.13 -3.46 24.72
CA MET A 55 17.34 -3.98 25.37
C MET A 55 18.64 -3.38 24.82
N THR A 56 18.66 -2.96 23.54
CA THR A 56 19.87 -2.44 22.87
C THR A 56 19.96 -0.92 22.88
N ASP A 57 18.84 -0.20 22.81
CA ASP A 57 18.77 1.26 22.91
C ASP A 57 17.38 1.73 23.44
N PRO A 58 17.17 1.75 24.77
CA PRO A 58 15.88 2.07 25.38
C PRO A 58 15.42 3.52 25.19
N THR A 59 16.24 4.37 24.56
CA THR A 59 15.95 5.79 24.37
C THR A 59 15.27 6.11 23.04
N LYS A 60 15.19 5.14 22.12
CA LYS A 60 14.58 5.34 20.79
C LYS A 60 13.20 4.70 20.73
N PRO A 61 12.11 5.49 20.78
CA PRO A 61 10.78 4.93 20.61
C PRO A 61 10.61 4.29 19.22
N PRO A 62 9.77 3.26 19.09
CA PRO A 62 9.52 2.61 17.81
C PRO A 62 8.99 3.62 16.78
N PRO A 63 9.33 3.43 15.48
CA PRO A 63 8.92 4.33 14.42
C PRO A 63 7.39 4.46 14.33
N SER A 64 6.84 5.64 14.63
CA SER A 64 5.40 5.93 14.55
C SER A 64 5.00 6.56 13.21
N ILE A 65 4.05 5.94 12.52
CA ILE A 65 3.41 6.47 11.30
C ILE A 65 2.22 7.41 11.59
N GLN A 66 2.04 7.83 12.86
CA GLN A 66 1.00 8.75 13.34
C GLN A 66 -0.45 8.27 13.17
N ILE A 67 -0.65 7.09 12.58
CA ILE A 67 -1.91 6.36 12.52
C ILE A 67 -1.73 5.05 13.30
N PRO A 68 -2.70 4.62 14.13
CA PRO A 68 -2.61 3.35 14.83
C PRO A 68 -2.36 2.20 13.85
N GLN A 69 -1.47 1.26 14.19
CA GLN A 69 -1.16 0.14 13.29
C GLN A 69 -2.39 -0.73 13.03
N SER A 70 -3.23 -0.94 14.06
CA SER A 70 -4.52 -1.62 13.92
C SER A 70 -5.41 -0.98 12.86
N GLU A 71 -5.46 0.35 12.83
CA GLU A 71 -6.24 1.12 11.86
C GLU A 71 -5.74 0.88 10.43
N VAL A 72 -4.42 0.87 10.22
CA VAL A 72 -3.84 0.55 8.90
C VAL A 72 -4.21 -0.87 8.47
N PHE A 73 -4.13 -1.85 9.38
CA PHE A 73 -4.53 -3.22 9.08
C PHE A 73 -6.02 -3.33 8.77
N ASP A 74 -6.88 -2.69 9.56
CA ASP A 74 -8.33 -2.72 9.38
C ASP A 74 -8.73 -2.17 8.01
N ILE A 75 -8.15 -1.04 7.59
CA ILE A 75 -8.38 -0.45 6.26
C ILE A 75 -7.98 -1.45 5.16
N ILE A 76 -6.78 -2.03 5.25
CA ILE A 76 -6.29 -2.99 4.25
C ILE A 76 -7.21 -4.21 4.17
N GLN A 77 -7.63 -4.77 5.31
CA GLN A 77 -8.51 -5.95 5.33
C GLN A 77 -9.91 -5.63 4.79
N GLN A 78 -10.48 -4.48 5.19
CA GLN A 78 -11.81 -4.03 4.74
C GLN A 78 -11.85 -3.80 3.23
N GLN A 79 -10.79 -3.24 2.65
CA GLN A 79 -10.72 -2.94 1.22
C GLN A 79 -10.34 -4.15 0.35
N ARG A 80 -9.70 -5.18 0.93
CA ARG A 80 -9.12 -6.32 0.20
C ARG A 80 -10.09 -6.98 -0.78
N TYR A 81 -11.28 -7.35 -0.30
CA TYR A 81 -12.28 -8.03 -1.13
C TYR A 81 -12.77 -7.13 -2.28
N GLN A 82 -13.00 -5.85 -1.98
CA GLN A 82 -13.53 -4.88 -2.92
C GLN A 82 -12.52 -4.60 -4.04
N ILE A 83 -11.24 -4.43 -3.69
CA ILE A 83 -10.14 -4.29 -4.64
C ILE A 83 -10.04 -5.52 -5.55
N LEU A 84 -10.02 -6.74 -4.98
CA LEU A 84 -9.92 -7.97 -5.78
C LEU A 84 -11.12 -8.14 -6.72
N LYS A 85 -12.33 -7.81 -6.25
CA LYS A 85 -13.53 -7.81 -7.08
C LYS A 85 -13.41 -6.78 -8.21
N TYR A 86 -12.96 -5.56 -7.93
CA TYR A 86 -12.77 -4.51 -8.92
C TYR A 86 -11.80 -4.94 -10.00
N MET A 87 -10.63 -5.44 -9.61
CA MET A 87 -9.58 -5.88 -10.55
C MET A 87 -10.03 -7.02 -11.46
N ARG A 88 -10.90 -7.92 -10.98
CA ARG A 88 -11.47 -8.99 -11.82
C ARG A 88 -12.44 -8.47 -12.88
N LEU A 89 -13.19 -7.41 -12.58
CA LEU A 89 -14.15 -6.82 -13.52
C LEU A 89 -13.49 -5.81 -14.48
N HIS A 90 -12.36 -5.23 -14.09
CA HIS A 90 -11.62 -4.22 -14.85
C HIS A 90 -10.16 -4.67 -15.05
N PRO A 91 -9.89 -5.61 -15.98
CA PRO A 91 -8.56 -6.18 -16.16
C PRO A 91 -7.51 -5.15 -16.63
N ASP A 92 -7.88 -4.20 -17.48
CA ASP A 92 -6.95 -3.16 -17.95
C ASP A 92 -6.50 -2.26 -16.78
N ASP A 93 -7.45 -1.83 -15.92
CA ASP A 93 -7.14 -1.06 -14.71
C ASP A 93 -6.30 -1.87 -13.72
N ALA A 94 -6.51 -3.18 -13.64
CA ALA A 94 -5.75 -4.07 -12.78
C ALA A 94 -4.28 -4.15 -13.23
N ASP A 95 -4.05 -4.33 -14.54
CA ASP A 95 -2.72 -4.37 -15.14
C ASP A 95 -1.98 -3.05 -14.89
N ASP A 96 -2.65 -1.92 -15.14
CA ASP A 96 -2.08 -0.59 -14.93
C ASP A 96 -1.82 -0.28 -13.44
N ALA A 97 -2.71 -0.73 -12.54
CA ALA A 97 -2.54 -0.53 -11.10
C ALA A 97 -1.37 -1.34 -10.56
N MET A 98 -1.22 -2.59 -10.99
CA MET A 98 -0.12 -3.45 -10.59
C MET A 98 1.22 -3.00 -11.16
N GLU A 99 1.23 -2.46 -12.38
CA GLU A 99 2.43 -1.85 -12.94
C GLU A 99 2.84 -0.59 -12.15
N ALA A 100 1.87 0.23 -11.74
CA ALA A 100 2.13 1.38 -10.86
C ALA A 100 2.72 0.96 -9.50
N VAL A 101 2.19 -0.12 -8.90
CA VAL A 101 2.73 -0.70 -7.65
C VAL A 101 4.19 -1.08 -7.80
N VAL A 102 4.55 -1.78 -8.90
CA VAL A 102 5.94 -2.20 -9.15
C VAL A 102 6.85 -0.99 -9.29
N ARG A 103 6.44 0.04 -10.05
CA ARG A 103 7.24 1.26 -10.22
C ARG A 103 7.50 1.97 -8.90
N ILE A 104 6.48 2.10 -8.06
CA ILE A 104 6.57 2.77 -6.75
C ILE A 104 7.43 1.96 -5.78
N ALA A 105 7.19 0.65 -5.68
CA ALA A 105 7.92 -0.23 -4.76
C ALA A 105 9.41 -0.36 -5.12
N THR A 106 9.75 -0.30 -6.41
CA THR A 106 11.13 -0.42 -6.90
C THR A 106 11.83 0.94 -7.12
N GLY A 107 11.10 2.05 -7.00
CA GLY A 107 11.63 3.39 -7.26
C GLY A 107 11.95 3.66 -8.74
N THR A 108 11.43 2.85 -9.66
CA THR A 108 11.72 2.95 -11.11
C THR A 108 10.80 3.93 -11.84
N GLY A 109 9.78 4.48 -11.18
CA GLY A 109 8.94 5.50 -11.80
C GLY A 109 7.78 5.98 -10.92
N SER A 110 6.92 6.79 -11.52
CA SER A 110 5.73 7.33 -10.86
C SER A 110 4.49 6.43 -11.05
N ARG A 111 3.42 6.72 -10.30
CA ARG A 111 2.13 6.04 -10.46
C ARG A 111 1.59 6.19 -11.89
N THR A 112 1.66 7.40 -12.43
CA THR A 112 1.18 7.73 -13.78
C THR A 112 2.18 7.30 -14.84
N THR A 113 1.69 6.64 -15.89
CA THR A 113 2.49 6.19 -17.03
C THR A 113 3.00 7.41 -17.80
N CYS A 114 4.33 7.57 -17.89
CA CYS A 114 4.94 8.66 -18.65
C CYS A 114 5.41 8.22 -20.06
N GLU A 115 5.43 6.91 -20.32
CA GLU A 115 6.03 6.36 -21.54
C GLU A 115 4.98 5.84 -22.51
N LYS A 116 4.75 6.61 -23.58
CA LYS A 116 3.95 6.20 -24.73
C LYS A 116 4.70 5.09 -25.48
N GLY A 117 4.37 3.81 -25.24
CA GLY A 117 4.83 2.72 -26.11
C GLY A 117 4.97 1.33 -25.48
N LEU A 118 5.07 1.22 -24.15
CA LEU A 118 5.15 -0.08 -23.46
C LEU A 118 3.78 -0.45 -22.92
N LYS A 119 3.26 -1.61 -23.35
CA LYS A 119 2.00 -2.16 -22.82
C LYS A 119 2.24 -2.70 -21.40
N SER A 120 1.35 -2.37 -20.47
CA SER A 120 1.37 -2.92 -19.11
C SER A 120 1.34 -4.45 -19.14
N ARG A 121 2.05 -5.07 -18.19
CA ARG A 121 2.08 -6.53 -18.06
C ARG A 121 0.72 -7.02 -17.58
N HIS A 122 0.27 -8.13 -18.13
CA HIS A 122 -0.97 -8.75 -17.69
C HIS A 122 -0.82 -9.33 -16.28
N TRP A 123 -1.67 -8.88 -15.36
CA TRP A 123 -1.74 -9.36 -14.00
C TRP A 123 -2.82 -10.42 -13.86
N GLN A 124 -2.48 -11.51 -13.18
CA GLN A 124 -3.41 -12.58 -12.87
C GLN A 124 -3.32 -12.93 -11.39
N SER A 125 -4.46 -12.94 -10.72
CA SER A 125 -4.55 -13.44 -9.34
C SER A 125 -4.14 -14.90 -9.31
N ILE A 126 -3.26 -15.25 -8.37
CA ILE A 126 -3.08 -16.63 -7.95
C ILE A 126 -4.38 -16.99 -7.21
N GLY A 127 -5.14 -17.95 -7.74
CA GLY A 127 -6.48 -18.32 -7.26
C GLY A 127 -6.48 -18.82 -5.82
#